data_AF-U9SQY0-F1
#
_entry.id   AF-U9SQY0-F1
#
_cell.length_a   1.000
_cell.length_b   1.000
_cell.length_c   1.000
_cell.angle_alpha   90.00
_cell.angle_beta   90.00
_cell.angle_gamma   90.00
#
_symmetry.space_group_name_H-M   'P 1'
#
loop_
_entity.id
_entity.type
_entity.pdbx_description
1 polymer ?
#
loop_
_entity_poly.entity_id
_entity_poly.type
_entity_poly.pdbx_seq_one_letter_code
_entity_poly.pdbx_strand_id
1 'polypeptide(L)'
;MEQNFNLVFKTSFENDSFPELQKYCVKLLSKNPDKTFKLLNLSSISEKYLISLIRHENFKISVVKIWKHIIKWGISRNSEIPSDITKFSKEDFNVLKDTLKDCVSFIKFTNLSPKEFLDNVLPYREVLPEELYIDLLKYFLNNDYKPTDFKRIKRYCLNNFDSKIITIKHIELISKWIDKLEITDRMKNLYEFNLILRGSRDGFTSENFHEICDNKFRTITVIKVKDSKEILGGYNPIEWKTEFCFGHSKDSFIFSFINKDDYILSRVQNEKQAINYYSRYGPSFGNGDLVIYGGYEHSFENYANYCKKLSYEKQIRQSADKFSIEDYEVFQIKKFSFNDNIHEIISGKFKL
;
A
#
# COMPACT_ATOMS: atom_id res chain seq x y z
N MET A 1 1.74 30.49 14.71
CA MET A 1 2.04 29.33 13.84
C MET A 1 2.65 29.73 12.51
N GLU A 2 2.20 30.80 11.85
CA GLU A 2 2.71 31.23 10.53
C GLU A 2 4.23 31.45 10.45
N GLN A 3 4.85 32.02 11.49
CA GLN A 3 6.31 32.25 11.54
C GLN A 3 7.15 30.96 11.64
N ASN A 4 6.58 29.87 12.17
CA ASN A 4 7.25 28.58 12.37
C ASN A 4 6.54 27.45 11.62
N PHE A 5 5.80 27.79 10.57
CA PHE A 5 4.90 26.87 9.88
C PHE A 5 5.64 25.63 9.38
N ASN A 6 6.82 25.81 8.77
CA ASN A 6 7.64 24.69 8.29
C ASN A 6 7.99 23.70 9.39
N LEU A 7 8.32 24.20 10.59
CA LEU A 7 8.78 23.37 11.69
C LEU A 7 7.60 22.62 12.32
N VAL A 8 6.49 23.31 12.57
CA VAL A 8 5.24 22.71 13.07
C VAL A 8 4.69 21.68 12.07
N PHE A 9 4.65 22.03 10.80
CA PHE A 9 4.20 21.14 9.74
C PHE A 9 5.13 19.93 9.64
N LYS A 10 6.45 20.13 9.55
CA LYS A 10 7.44 19.04 9.50
C LYS A 10 7.25 18.07 10.67
N THR A 11 7.26 18.57 11.90
CA THR A 11 7.11 17.74 13.10
C THR A 11 5.77 17.00 13.11
N SER A 12 4.68 17.64 12.64
CA SER A 12 3.38 16.97 12.57
C SER A 12 3.31 15.81 11.57
N PHE A 13 4.12 15.84 10.50
CA PHE A 13 4.14 14.80 9.45
C PHE A 13 5.28 13.78 9.62
N GLU A 14 6.24 14.05 10.51
CA GLU A 14 7.23 13.07 10.98
C GLU A 14 6.66 12.11 12.02
N ASN A 15 5.55 12.49 12.68
CA ASN A 15 4.90 11.70 13.71
C ASN A 15 3.41 11.48 13.41
N ASP A 16 2.98 10.21 13.37
CA ASP A 16 1.60 9.81 13.11
C ASP A 16 0.62 10.22 14.24
N SER A 17 1.11 10.69 15.38
CA SER A 17 0.31 11.04 16.57
C SER A 17 -0.52 12.34 16.46
N PHE A 18 -0.42 13.12 15.38
CA PHE A 18 -1.06 14.44 15.29
C PHE A 18 -2.01 14.65 14.07
N PRO A 19 -3.03 13.80 13.86
CA PRO A 19 -3.87 13.84 12.66
C PRO A 19 -4.66 15.14 12.48
N GLU A 20 -5.13 15.75 13.57
CA GLU A 20 -5.86 17.03 13.49
C GLU A 20 -4.93 18.21 13.17
N LEU A 21 -3.70 18.18 13.69
CA LEU A 21 -2.68 19.17 13.33
C LEU A 21 -2.26 19.01 11.87
N GLN A 22 -2.09 17.78 11.38
CA GLN A 22 -1.82 17.48 9.97
C GLN A 22 -2.94 18.03 9.06
N LYS A 23 -4.22 17.79 9.40
CA LYS A 23 -5.37 18.35 8.65
C LYS A 23 -5.37 19.88 8.64
N TYR A 24 -5.12 20.52 9.80
CA TYR A 24 -5.05 21.97 9.90
C TYR A 24 -3.91 22.55 9.07
N CYS A 25 -2.74 21.92 9.16
CA CYS A 25 -1.55 22.20 8.38
C CYS A 25 -1.84 22.12 6.87
N VAL A 26 -2.48 21.05 6.39
CA VAL A 26 -2.91 20.89 5.00
C VAL A 26 -3.90 21.98 4.59
N LYS A 27 -4.87 22.31 5.45
CA LYS A 27 -5.84 23.37 5.19
C LYS A 27 -5.17 24.75 5.05
N LEU A 28 -4.15 25.04 5.85
CA LEU A 28 -3.33 26.24 5.72
C LEU A 28 -2.54 26.25 4.40
N LEU A 29 -1.95 25.11 4.03
CA LEU A 29 -1.23 24.97 2.77
C LEU A 29 -2.11 25.24 1.55
N SER A 30 -3.34 24.71 1.54
CA SER A 30 -4.29 24.92 0.45
C SER A 30 -4.65 26.41 0.26
N LYS A 31 -4.50 27.25 1.29
CA LYS A 31 -4.77 28.70 1.21
C LYS A 31 -3.64 29.50 0.56
N ASN A 32 -2.38 29.10 0.72
CA ASN A 32 -1.21 29.81 0.18
C ASN A 32 -0.09 28.85 -0.29
N PRO A 33 -0.34 28.08 -1.34
CA PRO A 33 0.57 27.04 -1.80
C PRO A 33 1.95 27.58 -2.25
N ASP A 34 1.98 28.71 -2.96
CA ASP A 34 3.20 29.27 -3.53
C ASP A 34 4.18 29.84 -2.50
N LYS A 35 3.66 30.45 -1.42
CA LYS A 35 4.50 30.90 -0.30
C LYS A 35 5.10 29.70 0.42
N THR A 36 4.32 28.63 0.57
CA THR A 36 4.80 27.47 1.31
C THR A 36 5.85 26.67 0.54
N PHE A 37 5.64 26.41 -0.75
CA PHE A 37 6.65 25.71 -1.57
C PHE A 37 8.01 26.43 -1.61
N LYS A 38 8.03 27.77 -1.48
CA LYS A 38 9.25 28.55 -1.35
C LYS A 38 9.92 28.42 0.02
N LEU A 39 9.12 28.23 1.06
CA LEU A 39 9.60 28.08 2.44
C LEU A 39 10.11 26.66 2.72
N LEU A 40 9.71 25.67 1.92
CA LEU A 40 10.16 24.29 2.05
C LEU A 40 11.65 24.12 1.77
N ASN A 41 12.43 23.88 2.82
CA ASN A 41 13.81 23.47 2.68
C ASN A 41 13.88 21.99 2.27
N LEU A 42 14.06 21.78 0.97
CA LEU A 42 14.14 20.49 0.29
C LEU A 42 15.08 19.47 0.93
N SER A 43 16.23 19.91 1.45
CA SER A 43 17.23 19.04 2.08
C SER A 43 16.74 18.33 3.35
N SER A 44 15.70 18.87 4.00
CA SER A 44 15.26 18.48 5.34
C SER A 44 13.92 17.74 5.37
N ILE A 45 13.33 17.51 4.19
CA ILE A 45 12.00 16.96 4.00
C ILE A 45 12.08 15.44 3.78
N SER A 46 11.23 14.69 4.48
CA SER A 46 11.10 13.24 4.31
C SER A 46 10.30 12.88 3.06
N GLU A 47 10.46 11.66 2.55
CA GLU A 47 9.69 11.17 1.39
C GLU A 47 8.18 11.10 1.70
N LYS A 48 7.83 10.62 2.91
CA LYS A 48 6.45 10.54 3.40
C LYS A 48 5.73 11.90 3.35
N TYR A 49 6.44 12.96 3.70
CA TYR A 49 5.95 14.33 3.63
C TYR A 49 5.58 14.74 2.19
N LEU A 50 6.46 14.46 1.22
CA LEU A 50 6.21 14.79 -0.18
C LEU A 50 5.02 14.02 -0.73
N ILE A 51 4.93 12.72 -0.42
CA ILE A 51 3.79 11.90 -0.82
C ILE A 51 2.48 12.47 -0.28
N SER A 52 2.44 12.86 1.00
CA SER A 52 1.24 13.48 1.59
C SER A 52 0.85 14.78 0.85
N LEU A 53 1.82 15.65 0.55
CA LEU A 53 1.56 16.87 -0.22
C LEU A 53 1.00 16.58 -1.61
N ILE A 54 1.54 15.59 -2.33
CA ILE A 54 1.11 15.25 -3.69
C ILE A 54 -0.30 14.62 -3.68
N ARG A 55 -0.62 13.82 -2.65
CA ARG A 55 -1.91 13.11 -2.53
C ARG A 55 -3.10 14.03 -2.27
N HIS A 56 -2.90 15.14 -1.58
CA HIS A 56 -4.00 16.03 -1.24
C HIS A 56 -4.48 16.82 -2.48
N GLU A 57 -5.68 16.52 -2.96
CA GLU A 57 -6.26 17.12 -4.18
C GLU A 57 -6.64 18.61 -4.05
N ASN A 58 -6.63 19.16 -2.83
CA ASN A 58 -7.04 20.53 -2.53
C ASN A 58 -5.95 21.58 -2.77
N PHE A 59 -4.79 21.18 -3.28
CA PHE A 59 -3.70 22.09 -3.61
C PHE A 59 -3.91 22.65 -5.01
N LYS A 60 -4.20 23.96 -5.11
CA LYS A 60 -4.17 24.71 -6.38
C LYS A 60 -2.72 24.95 -6.86
N ILE A 61 -1.92 23.88 -6.93
CA ILE A 61 -0.53 23.92 -7.40
C ILE A 61 -0.47 23.27 -8.76
N SER A 62 0.21 23.90 -9.71
CA SER A 62 0.42 23.28 -11.02
C SER A 62 1.30 22.04 -10.89
N VAL A 63 0.97 21.01 -11.65
CA VAL A 63 1.74 19.75 -11.68
C VAL A 63 3.20 20.01 -12.05
N VAL A 64 3.49 21.01 -12.88
CA VAL A 64 4.86 21.46 -13.19
C VAL A 64 5.64 21.85 -11.94
N LYS A 65 5.04 22.63 -11.04
CA LYS A 65 5.70 23.08 -9.80
C LYS A 65 5.99 21.89 -8.87
N ILE A 66 5.00 20.99 -8.74
CA ILE A 66 5.15 19.75 -7.96
C ILE A 66 6.32 18.92 -8.52
N TRP A 67 6.31 18.67 -9.83
CA TRP A 67 7.33 17.87 -10.49
C TRP A 67 8.74 18.46 -10.35
N LYS A 68 8.91 19.76 -10.61
CA LYS A 68 10.20 20.43 -10.42
C LYS A 68 10.71 20.33 -8.99
N HIS A 69 9.82 20.40 -8.01
CA HIS A 69 10.19 20.31 -6.60
C HIS A 69 10.63 18.89 -6.24
N ILE A 70 9.93 17.86 -6.72
CA ILE A 70 10.28 16.45 -6.52
C ILE A 70 11.62 16.12 -7.15
N ILE A 71 11.90 16.59 -8.36
CA ILE A 71 13.22 16.42 -9.00
C ILE A 71 14.33 17.06 -8.14
N LYS A 72 14.15 18.33 -7.73
CA LYS A 72 15.15 19.01 -6.88
C LYS A 72 15.35 18.30 -5.54
N TRP A 73 14.27 17.78 -4.95
CA TRP A 73 14.34 16.96 -3.75
C TRP A 73 15.18 15.71 -4.00
N GLY A 74 14.88 14.93 -5.05
CA GLY A 74 15.59 13.70 -5.39
C GLY A 74 17.09 13.94 -5.63
N ILE A 75 17.45 15.02 -6.33
CA ILE A 75 18.85 15.42 -6.51
C ILE A 75 19.49 15.78 -5.15
N SER A 76 18.80 16.53 -4.29
CA SER A 76 19.34 16.91 -2.97
C SER A 76 19.58 15.72 -2.03
N ARG A 77 18.91 14.59 -2.26
CA ARG A 77 19.12 13.33 -1.52
C ARG A 77 20.34 12.55 -2.01
N ASN A 78 20.87 12.87 -3.18
CA ASN A 78 21.96 12.17 -3.84
C ASN A 78 23.03 13.18 -4.24
N SER A 79 23.96 13.49 -3.33
CA SER A 79 24.96 14.55 -3.50
C SER A 79 25.91 14.36 -4.69
N GLU A 80 25.98 13.16 -5.25
CA GLU A 80 26.80 12.82 -6.41
C GLU A 80 26.12 13.18 -7.74
N ILE A 81 24.79 13.37 -7.74
CA ILE A 81 24.03 13.70 -8.95
C ILE A 81 24.26 15.18 -9.31
N PRO A 82 24.62 15.49 -10.57
CA PRO A 82 24.73 16.87 -11.03
C PRO A 82 23.44 17.66 -10.85
N SER A 83 23.54 18.98 -10.70
CA SER A 83 22.34 19.85 -10.69
C SER A 83 21.75 20.10 -12.09
N ASP A 84 22.55 19.90 -13.13
CA ASP A 84 22.20 20.09 -14.53
C ASP A 84 21.93 18.74 -15.21
N ILE A 85 20.71 18.56 -15.70
CA ILE A 85 20.24 17.33 -16.34
C ILE A 85 21.08 16.93 -17.56
N THR A 86 21.65 17.92 -18.28
CA THR A 86 22.45 17.64 -19.49
C THR A 86 23.75 16.89 -19.19
N LYS A 87 24.14 16.83 -17.91
CA LYS A 87 25.36 16.16 -17.42
C LYS A 87 25.07 14.79 -16.81
N PHE A 88 23.82 14.33 -16.82
CA PHE A 88 23.45 13.06 -16.18
C PHE A 88 24.03 11.89 -16.96
N SER A 89 24.66 10.98 -16.22
CA SER A 89 24.96 9.63 -16.67
C SER A 89 23.74 8.72 -16.55
N LYS A 90 23.84 7.51 -17.11
CA LYS A 90 22.80 6.48 -16.97
C LYS A 90 22.62 6.07 -15.50
N GLU A 91 23.72 5.95 -14.76
CA GLU A 91 23.73 5.68 -13.33
C GLU A 91 23.02 6.79 -12.54
N ASP A 92 23.22 8.07 -12.87
CA ASP A 92 22.52 9.18 -12.21
C ASP A 92 21.00 9.08 -12.37
N PHE A 93 20.55 8.74 -13.59
CA PHE A 93 19.12 8.50 -13.84
C PHE A 93 18.59 7.31 -13.04
N ASN A 94 19.34 6.22 -12.92
CA ASN A 94 18.94 5.06 -12.13
C ASN A 94 18.83 5.40 -10.63
N VAL A 95 19.80 6.12 -10.07
CA VAL A 95 19.76 6.56 -8.66
C VAL A 95 18.57 7.49 -8.43
N LEU A 96 18.32 8.44 -9.33
CA LEU A 96 17.19 9.35 -9.21
C LEU A 96 15.85 8.63 -9.37
N LYS A 97 15.76 7.67 -10.29
CA LYS A 97 14.60 6.79 -10.50
C LYS A 97 14.26 6.03 -9.22
N ASP A 98 15.24 5.38 -8.61
CA ASP A 98 15.03 4.60 -7.38
C ASP A 98 14.62 5.49 -6.21
N THR A 99 15.18 6.71 -6.12
CA THR A 99 14.84 7.71 -5.10
C THR A 99 13.41 8.24 -5.26
N LEU A 100 12.93 8.39 -6.49
CA LEU A 100 11.64 9.04 -6.77
C LEU A 100 10.50 8.07 -7.07
N LYS A 101 10.75 6.76 -7.11
CA LYS A 101 9.79 5.74 -7.57
C LYS A 101 8.42 5.84 -6.90
N ASP A 102 8.39 6.08 -5.58
CA ASP A 102 7.14 6.16 -4.83
C ASP A 102 6.48 7.52 -5.07
N CYS A 103 7.23 8.62 -5.00
CA CYS A 103 6.70 9.96 -5.32
C CYS A 103 6.08 10.04 -6.74
N VAL A 104 6.74 9.48 -7.74
CA VAL A 104 6.30 9.48 -9.15
C VAL A 104 4.93 8.84 -9.29
N SER A 105 4.62 7.79 -8.52
CA SER A 105 3.33 7.12 -8.60
C SER A 105 2.17 8.05 -8.20
N PHE A 106 2.38 9.13 -7.47
CA PHE A 106 1.33 10.05 -7.03
C PHE A 106 1.04 11.22 -7.98
N ILE A 107 1.92 11.52 -8.94
CA ILE A 107 1.84 12.74 -9.76
C ILE A 107 0.83 12.63 -10.92
N LYS A 108 -0.18 13.49 -10.97
CA LYS A 108 -1.17 13.55 -12.06
C LYS A 108 -0.61 14.21 -13.33
N PHE A 109 0.36 13.57 -13.99
CA PHE A 109 1.00 14.09 -15.22
C PHE A 109 0.01 14.39 -16.35
N THR A 110 -1.15 13.72 -16.40
CA THR A 110 -2.23 14.00 -17.37
C THR A 110 -2.85 15.39 -17.24
N ASN A 111 -2.61 16.09 -16.13
CA ASN A 111 -3.08 17.47 -15.93
C ASN A 111 -2.10 18.52 -16.50
N LEU A 112 -0.99 18.10 -17.11
CA LEU A 112 -0.08 18.98 -17.83
C LEU A 112 -0.64 19.27 -19.23
N SER A 113 -0.27 20.41 -19.80
CA SER A 113 -0.36 20.62 -21.26
C SER A 113 0.75 19.86 -21.99
N PRO A 114 0.61 19.57 -23.30
CA PRO A 114 1.66 18.94 -24.09
C PRO A 114 3.00 19.69 -24.02
N LYS A 115 2.96 21.03 -24.05
CA LYS A 115 4.15 21.87 -23.90
C LYS A 115 4.80 21.71 -22.53
N GLU A 116 4.00 21.72 -21.45
CA GLU A 116 4.55 21.52 -20.11
C GLU A 116 5.15 20.13 -19.91
N PHE A 117 4.56 19.09 -20.51
CA PHE A 117 5.14 17.75 -20.52
C PHE A 117 6.48 17.73 -21.27
N LEU A 118 6.52 18.30 -22.48
CA LEU A 118 7.73 18.39 -23.30
C LEU A 118 8.87 19.13 -22.58
N ASP A 119 8.57 20.29 -22.00
CA ASP A 119 9.58 21.17 -21.44
C ASP A 119 10.08 20.70 -20.06
N ASN A 120 9.25 19.99 -19.29
CA ASN A 120 9.53 19.73 -17.88
C ASN A 120 9.63 18.24 -17.51
N VAL A 121 8.92 17.35 -18.20
CA VAL A 121 8.88 15.90 -17.87
C VAL A 121 9.74 15.09 -18.81
N LEU A 122 9.65 15.34 -20.11
CA LEU A 122 10.42 14.63 -21.14
C LEU A 122 11.95 14.62 -20.92
N PRO A 123 12.58 15.70 -20.41
CA PRO A 123 14.01 15.67 -20.13
C PRO A 123 14.39 14.57 -19.12
N TYR A 124 13.50 14.26 -18.18
CA TYR A 124 13.68 13.26 -17.12
C TYR A 124 12.98 11.93 -17.44
N ARG A 125 12.72 11.62 -18.71
CA ARG A 125 11.99 10.40 -19.13
C ARG A 125 12.55 9.10 -18.53
N GLU A 126 13.86 9.02 -18.31
CA GLU A 126 14.54 7.83 -17.77
C GLU A 126 14.27 7.60 -16.28
N VAL A 127 13.82 8.64 -15.56
CA VAL A 127 13.36 8.55 -14.17
C VAL A 127 11.98 7.87 -14.08
N LEU A 128 11.18 7.95 -15.14
CA LEU A 128 9.82 7.38 -15.13
C LEU A 128 9.86 5.85 -15.33
N PRO A 129 8.93 5.11 -14.72
CA PRO A 129 8.65 3.74 -15.14
C PRO A 129 8.33 3.71 -16.64
N GLU A 130 8.89 2.75 -17.36
CA GLU A 130 8.81 2.67 -18.82
C GLU A 130 7.35 2.64 -19.32
N GLU A 131 6.50 1.86 -18.66
CA GLU A 131 5.06 1.80 -18.96
C GLU A 131 4.39 3.17 -18.81
N LEU A 132 4.69 3.89 -17.72
CA LEU A 132 4.15 5.23 -17.47
C LEU A 132 4.60 6.21 -18.55
N TYR A 133 5.88 6.17 -18.93
CA TYR A 133 6.41 7.05 -19.97
C TYR A 133 5.74 6.81 -21.33
N ILE A 134 5.61 5.56 -21.76
CA ILE A 134 4.94 5.20 -23.02
C ILE A 134 3.48 5.67 -23.01
N ASP A 135 2.79 5.56 -21.87
CA ASP A 135 1.41 6.00 -21.75
C ASP A 135 1.26 7.52 -21.82
N LEU A 136 2.16 8.26 -21.17
CA LEU A 136 2.17 9.72 -21.24
C LEU A 136 2.50 10.18 -22.67
N LEU A 137 3.44 9.53 -23.35
CA LEU A 137 3.71 9.80 -24.76
C LEU A 137 2.45 9.60 -25.61
N LYS A 138 1.76 8.47 -25.46
CA LYS A 138 0.50 8.22 -26.19
C LYS A 138 -0.56 9.27 -25.89
N TYR A 139 -0.72 9.64 -24.62
CA TYR A 139 -1.67 10.67 -24.18
C TYR A 139 -1.40 12.04 -24.79
N PHE A 140 -0.14 12.48 -24.83
CA PHE A 140 0.20 13.81 -25.34
C PHE A 140 0.37 13.86 -26.86
N LEU A 141 0.62 12.74 -27.53
CA LEU A 141 0.79 12.67 -28.98
C LEU A 141 -0.49 12.28 -29.73
N ASN A 142 -1.44 11.62 -29.07
CA ASN A 142 -2.70 11.19 -29.67
C ASN A 142 -3.87 11.73 -28.86
N ASN A 143 -4.58 12.73 -29.40
CA ASN A 143 -5.73 13.34 -28.75
C ASN A 143 -6.90 12.37 -28.52
N ASP A 144 -6.95 11.26 -29.25
CA ASP A 144 -7.96 10.20 -29.06
C ASP A 144 -7.53 9.15 -28.02
N TYR A 145 -6.25 9.14 -27.62
CA TYR A 145 -5.76 8.24 -26.59
C TYR A 145 -6.21 8.74 -25.21
N LYS A 146 -7.23 8.09 -24.69
CA LYS A 146 -7.60 8.21 -23.28
C LYS A 146 -6.88 7.09 -22.52
N PRO A 147 -6.09 7.38 -21.47
CA PRO A 147 -5.52 6.34 -20.62
C PRO A 147 -6.69 5.50 -20.14
N THR A 148 -6.64 4.18 -20.36
CA THR A 148 -7.75 3.33 -19.96
C THR A 148 -8.00 3.52 -18.47
N ASP A 149 -9.27 3.58 -18.12
CA ASP A 149 -9.74 3.78 -16.76
C ASP A 149 -9.10 2.79 -15.76
N PHE A 150 -8.77 1.59 -16.22
CA PHE A 150 -7.97 0.61 -15.49
C PHE A 150 -6.60 1.11 -15.03
N LYS A 151 -5.86 1.84 -15.86
CA LYS A 151 -4.53 2.36 -15.49
C LYS A 151 -4.63 3.44 -14.42
N ARG A 152 -5.67 4.27 -14.49
CA ARG A 152 -5.96 5.30 -13.47
C ARG A 152 -6.38 4.66 -12.14
N ILE A 153 -7.27 3.67 -12.16
CA ILE A 153 -7.67 2.96 -10.94
C ILE A 153 -6.49 2.17 -10.37
N LYS A 154 -5.69 1.46 -11.20
CA LYS A 154 -4.50 0.73 -10.73
C LYS A 154 -3.60 1.68 -9.95
N ARG A 155 -3.33 2.85 -10.52
CA ARG A 155 -2.53 3.89 -9.86
C ARG A 155 -3.17 4.42 -8.57
N TYR A 156 -4.48 4.64 -8.54
CA TYR A 156 -5.20 5.03 -7.32
C TYR A 156 -5.10 3.96 -6.21
N CYS A 157 -5.35 2.69 -6.54
CA CYS A 157 -5.24 1.57 -5.60
C CYS A 157 -3.82 1.41 -5.06
N LEU A 158 -2.81 1.59 -5.91
CA LEU A 158 -1.39 1.54 -5.51
C LEU A 158 -1.00 2.71 -4.63
N ASN A 159 -1.52 3.91 -4.91
CA ASN A 159 -1.22 5.13 -4.16
C ASN A 159 -1.88 5.18 -2.78
N ASN A 160 -3.09 4.63 -2.65
CA ASN A 160 -3.80 4.64 -1.38
C ASN A 160 -3.47 3.47 -0.46
N PHE A 161 -2.50 2.65 -0.86
CA PHE A 161 -2.04 1.53 -0.07
C PHE A 161 -1.24 1.98 1.15
N ASP A 162 -1.75 1.68 2.36
CA ASP A 162 -1.10 1.95 3.64
C ASP A 162 -0.72 0.64 4.32
N SER A 163 0.50 0.15 4.08
CA SER A 163 1.07 -1.02 4.76
C SER A 163 2.49 -0.75 5.23
N LYS A 164 2.82 -1.25 6.42
CA LYS A 164 4.20 -1.28 6.96
C LYS A 164 4.87 -2.63 6.76
N ILE A 165 4.12 -3.68 6.41
CA ILE A 165 4.60 -5.07 6.35
C ILE A 165 4.86 -5.53 4.92
N ILE A 166 3.95 -5.24 3.99
CA ILE A 166 4.02 -5.74 2.61
C ILE A 166 4.19 -4.62 1.59
N THR A 167 4.67 -4.97 0.41
CA THR A 167 4.92 -4.04 -0.70
C THR A 167 3.88 -4.17 -1.80
N ILE A 168 3.90 -3.24 -2.75
CA ILE A 168 3.08 -3.31 -3.98
C ILE A 168 3.21 -4.66 -4.70
N LYS A 169 4.41 -5.24 -4.76
CA LYS A 169 4.63 -6.54 -5.42
C LYS A 169 3.84 -7.66 -4.74
N HIS A 170 3.80 -7.66 -3.40
CA HIS A 170 3.02 -8.65 -2.66
C HIS A 170 1.52 -8.51 -2.95
N ILE A 171 1.01 -7.27 -3.03
CA ILE A 171 -0.39 -7.00 -3.35
C ILE A 171 -0.75 -7.50 -4.75
N GLU A 172 0.09 -7.22 -5.75
CA GLU A 172 -0.17 -7.66 -7.13
C GLU A 172 -0.29 -9.19 -7.19
N LEU A 173 0.56 -9.88 -6.43
CA LEU A 173 0.55 -11.33 -6.36
C LEU A 173 -0.68 -11.87 -5.60
N ILE A 174 -1.00 -11.29 -4.43
CA ILE A 174 -2.21 -11.63 -3.66
C ILE A 174 -3.47 -11.40 -4.51
N SER A 175 -3.52 -10.31 -5.27
CA SER A 175 -4.64 -9.99 -6.16
C SER A 175 -4.84 -11.06 -7.23
N LYS A 176 -3.75 -11.55 -7.83
CA LYS A 176 -3.79 -12.68 -8.77
C LYS A 176 -4.29 -13.96 -8.10
N TRP A 177 -3.86 -14.24 -6.87
CA TRP A 177 -4.31 -15.43 -6.13
C TRP A 177 -5.79 -15.42 -5.81
N ILE A 178 -6.35 -14.25 -5.47
CA ILE A 178 -7.79 -14.05 -5.26
C ILE A 178 -8.57 -14.36 -6.54
N ASP A 179 -8.07 -13.91 -7.70
CA ASP A 179 -8.68 -14.20 -9.01
C ASP A 179 -8.34 -15.59 -9.57
N LYS A 180 -7.57 -16.41 -8.83
CA LYS A 180 -7.07 -17.73 -9.26
C LYS A 180 -6.29 -17.66 -10.59
N LEU A 181 -5.53 -16.59 -10.76
CA LEU A 181 -4.67 -16.34 -11.92
C LEU A 181 -3.25 -16.84 -11.68
N GLU A 182 -2.58 -17.25 -12.76
CA GLU A 182 -1.15 -17.53 -12.77
C GLU A 182 -0.33 -16.23 -12.68
N ILE A 183 0.93 -16.32 -12.28
CA ILE A 183 1.81 -15.14 -12.14
C ILE A 183 1.95 -14.39 -13.47
N THR A 184 1.97 -15.11 -14.59
CA THR A 184 2.12 -14.52 -15.93
C THR A 184 0.83 -13.90 -16.46
N ASP A 185 -0.31 -14.20 -15.84
CA ASP A 185 -1.60 -13.74 -16.32
C ASP A 185 -1.80 -12.25 -16.10
N ARG A 186 -2.52 -11.63 -17.04
CA ARG A 186 -2.96 -10.24 -16.92
C ARG A 186 -4.12 -10.16 -15.94
N MET A 187 -4.01 -9.25 -14.97
CA MET A 187 -5.08 -8.99 -14.01
C MET A 187 -6.33 -8.47 -14.73
N LYS A 188 -7.46 -9.13 -14.46
CA LYS A 188 -8.79 -8.75 -14.95
C LYS A 188 -9.58 -7.94 -13.93
N ASN A 189 -9.08 -7.74 -12.72
CA ASN A 189 -9.76 -6.95 -11.71
C ASN A 189 -8.75 -6.09 -10.98
N LEU A 190 -9.25 -5.03 -10.36
CA LEU A 190 -8.49 -4.21 -9.46
C LEU A 190 -9.02 -4.37 -8.05
N TYR A 191 -8.13 -4.18 -7.09
CA TYR A 191 -8.41 -4.36 -5.69
C TYR A 191 -7.92 -3.14 -4.93
N GLU A 192 -8.83 -2.53 -4.18
CA GLU A 192 -8.47 -1.56 -3.15
C GLU A 192 -8.33 -2.30 -1.83
N PHE A 193 -7.20 -2.09 -1.16
CA PHE A 193 -6.86 -2.70 0.12
C PHE A 193 -7.01 -1.64 1.21
N ASN A 194 -8.14 -1.66 1.90
CA ASN A 194 -8.44 -0.71 2.96
C ASN A 194 -7.94 -1.27 4.29
N LEU A 195 -6.90 -0.69 4.87
CA LEU A 195 -6.39 -1.08 6.19
C LEU A 195 -7.44 -0.82 7.27
N ILE A 196 -7.98 -1.89 7.86
CA ILE A 196 -8.96 -1.79 8.94
C ILE A 196 -8.36 -2.03 10.31
N LEU A 197 -7.28 -2.82 10.40
CA LEU A 197 -6.57 -3.10 11.65
C LEU A 197 -5.07 -3.13 11.41
N ARG A 198 -4.29 -2.54 12.32
CA ARG A 198 -2.83 -2.69 12.43
C ARG A 198 -2.45 -2.93 13.89
N GLY A 199 -1.71 -3.98 14.19
CA GLY A 199 -1.34 -4.35 15.57
C GLY A 199 -0.66 -3.21 16.33
N SER A 200 0.35 -2.59 15.73
CA SER A 200 1.04 -1.43 16.31
C SER A 200 0.16 -0.17 16.53
N ARG A 201 -1.04 -0.12 15.93
CA ARG A 201 -2.01 0.98 16.08
C ARG A 201 -3.15 0.62 17.01
N ASP A 202 -3.70 -0.58 16.87
CA ASP A 202 -4.99 -1.00 17.42
C ASP A 202 -4.87 -2.07 18.52
N GLY A 203 -3.66 -2.62 18.73
CA GLY A 203 -3.38 -3.63 19.74
C GLY A 203 -3.20 -5.04 19.18
N PHE A 204 -2.71 -5.94 20.03
CA PHE A 204 -2.29 -7.30 19.67
C PHE A 204 -3.15 -8.39 20.35
N THR A 205 -4.39 -8.08 20.71
CA THR A 205 -5.26 -9.02 21.43
C THR A 205 -6.36 -9.59 20.54
N SER A 206 -6.91 -10.75 20.92
CA SER A 206 -8.11 -11.31 20.28
C SER A 206 -9.30 -10.38 20.38
N GLU A 207 -9.42 -9.68 21.49
CA GLU A 207 -10.46 -8.73 21.80
C GLU A 207 -10.42 -7.56 20.79
N ASN A 208 -9.24 -6.98 20.54
CA ASN A 208 -9.08 -5.92 19.54
C ASN A 208 -9.40 -6.42 18.12
N PHE A 209 -8.96 -7.63 17.78
CA PHE A 209 -9.26 -8.23 16.48
C PHE A 209 -10.76 -8.39 16.27
N HIS A 210 -11.46 -9.04 17.20
CA HIS A 210 -12.89 -9.29 17.07
C HIS A 210 -13.73 -8.01 17.11
N GLU A 211 -13.36 -7.03 17.94
CA GLU A 211 -14.03 -5.72 17.97
C GLU A 211 -14.01 -5.02 16.61
N ILE A 212 -12.89 -5.09 15.89
CA ILE A 212 -12.69 -4.36 14.63
C ILE A 212 -13.09 -5.19 13.40
N CYS A 213 -12.77 -6.49 13.40
CA CYS A 213 -12.84 -7.35 12.23
C CYS A 213 -14.09 -8.23 12.16
N ASP A 214 -14.81 -8.49 13.25
CA ASP A 214 -16.06 -9.26 13.17
C ASP A 214 -17.06 -8.57 12.23
N ASN A 215 -17.82 -9.38 11.48
CA ASN A 215 -18.71 -8.95 10.40
C ASN A 215 -18.01 -8.32 9.18
N LYS A 216 -16.68 -8.23 9.17
CA LYS A 216 -15.92 -7.87 7.96
C LYS A 216 -15.69 -9.12 7.13
N PHE A 217 -15.98 -9.00 5.84
CA PHE A 217 -15.77 -10.05 4.84
C PHE A 217 -14.79 -9.58 3.78
N ARG A 218 -14.23 -10.52 3.01
CA ARG A 218 -13.18 -10.28 2.01
C ARG A 218 -12.03 -9.52 2.64
N THR A 219 -11.29 -10.21 3.50
CA THR A 219 -10.16 -9.62 4.22
C THR A 219 -8.87 -10.35 3.91
N ILE A 220 -7.78 -9.60 3.88
CA ILE A 220 -6.41 -10.11 3.80
C ILE A 220 -5.73 -9.80 5.12
N THR A 221 -5.18 -10.83 5.75
CA THR A 221 -4.31 -10.69 6.92
C THR A 221 -2.86 -10.86 6.47
N VAL A 222 -1.99 -9.98 6.95
CA VAL A 222 -0.52 -10.09 6.82
C VAL A 222 0.13 -9.95 8.18
N ILE A 223 1.14 -10.76 8.45
CA ILE A 223 1.75 -10.93 9.77
C ILE A 223 3.25 -10.94 9.59
N LYS A 224 3.94 -10.03 10.28
CA LYS A 224 5.39 -10.00 10.34
C LYS A 224 5.84 -10.81 11.56
N VAL A 225 6.60 -11.88 11.31
CA VAL A 225 7.13 -12.72 12.38
C VAL A 225 8.33 -12.04 13.05
N LYS A 226 8.32 -11.94 14.37
CA LYS A 226 9.37 -11.30 15.17
C LYS A 226 10.73 -11.95 14.96
N ASP A 227 11.77 -11.11 14.94
CA ASP A 227 13.18 -11.49 14.76
C ASP A 227 13.44 -12.25 13.44
N SER A 228 12.60 -12.01 12.42
CA SER A 228 12.73 -12.65 11.11
C SER A 228 12.29 -11.73 9.97
N LYS A 229 12.57 -12.15 8.73
CA LYS A 229 12.05 -11.50 7.51
C LYS A 229 10.78 -12.18 6.99
N GLU A 230 10.29 -13.20 7.69
CA GLU A 230 9.16 -14.01 7.28
C GLU A 230 7.85 -13.23 7.43
N ILE A 231 7.04 -13.23 6.35
CA ILE A 231 5.71 -12.65 6.36
C ILE A 231 4.71 -13.76 6.09
N LEU A 232 3.79 -13.98 7.03
CA LEU A 232 2.72 -14.96 6.92
C LEU A 232 1.39 -14.24 6.66
N GLY A 233 0.40 -14.95 6.15
CA GLY A 233 -0.91 -14.36 5.98
C GLY A 233 -1.96 -15.28 5.39
N GLY A 234 -3.15 -14.72 5.22
CA GLY A 234 -4.28 -15.45 4.66
C GLY A 234 -5.40 -14.56 4.17
N TYR A 235 -6.15 -15.08 3.20
CA TYR A 235 -7.35 -14.46 2.63
C TYR A 235 -8.60 -15.12 3.17
N ASN A 236 -9.44 -14.35 3.84
CA ASN A 236 -10.77 -14.76 4.26
C ASN A 236 -11.84 -14.10 3.34
N PRO A 237 -12.46 -14.85 2.41
CA PRO A 237 -13.52 -14.30 1.54
C PRO A 237 -14.87 -14.11 2.25
N ILE A 238 -15.08 -14.80 3.37
CA ILE A 238 -16.33 -14.76 4.15
C ILE A 238 -16.19 -13.81 5.35
N GLU A 239 -17.29 -13.60 6.07
CA GLU A 239 -17.34 -12.76 7.27
C GLU A 239 -16.55 -13.38 8.43
N TRP A 240 -15.82 -12.57 9.19
CA TRP A 240 -15.31 -12.96 10.50
C TRP A 240 -16.41 -13.01 11.54
N LYS A 241 -16.31 -13.96 12.47
CA LYS A 241 -17.22 -14.16 13.58
C LYS A 241 -16.46 -14.61 14.82
N THR A 242 -17.11 -14.43 15.96
CA THR A 242 -16.72 -15.03 17.23
C THR A 242 -17.67 -16.18 17.57
N GLU A 243 -17.25 -17.42 17.29
CA GLU A 243 -18.06 -18.63 17.53
C GLU A 243 -17.15 -19.85 17.87
N PHE A 244 -17.68 -20.83 18.60
CA PHE A 244 -16.97 -22.09 18.86
C PHE A 244 -17.03 -23.07 17.68
N CYS A 245 -16.81 -22.57 16.46
CA CYS A 245 -16.90 -23.36 15.22
C CYS A 245 -15.87 -22.91 14.16
N PHE A 246 -15.94 -23.53 12.98
CA PHE A 246 -15.15 -23.15 11.82
C PHE A 246 -16.04 -22.57 10.71
N GLY A 247 -15.48 -21.64 9.96
CA GLY A 247 -16.09 -21.07 8.75
C GLY A 247 -15.85 -21.94 7.52
N HIS A 248 -16.91 -22.09 6.71
CA HIS A 248 -16.87 -22.81 5.45
C HIS A 248 -16.42 -21.92 4.28
N SER A 249 -15.30 -22.23 3.63
CA SER A 249 -14.84 -21.51 2.44
C SER A 249 -14.02 -22.38 1.50
N LYS A 250 -14.28 -22.25 0.20
CA LYS A 250 -13.51 -22.86 -0.90
C LYS A 250 -12.47 -21.93 -1.52
N ASP A 251 -12.62 -20.62 -1.26
CA ASP A 251 -11.84 -19.57 -1.92
C ASP A 251 -10.79 -18.97 -0.98
N SER A 252 -10.71 -19.47 0.26
CA SER A 252 -9.67 -19.07 1.21
C SER A 252 -8.32 -19.68 0.83
N PHE A 253 -7.27 -18.94 1.12
CA PHE A 253 -5.89 -19.39 0.96
C PHE A 253 -5.03 -18.76 2.05
N ILE A 254 -3.93 -19.43 2.38
CA ILE A 254 -2.87 -18.90 3.24
C ILE A 254 -1.57 -18.84 2.46
N PHE A 255 -0.64 -18.00 2.91
CA PHE A 255 0.62 -17.80 2.25
C PHE A 255 1.77 -17.51 3.21
N SER A 256 2.97 -17.67 2.68
CA SER A 256 4.23 -17.20 3.29
C SER A 256 5.08 -16.52 2.23
N PHE A 257 5.66 -15.38 2.58
CA PHE A 257 6.74 -14.73 1.85
C PHE A 257 8.02 -14.92 2.64
N ILE A 258 8.96 -15.68 2.06
CA ILE A 258 10.22 -16.04 2.72
C ILE A 258 11.29 -14.98 2.41
N ASN A 259 11.32 -14.51 1.17
CA ASN A 259 12.18 -13.42 0.69
C ASN A 259 11.48 -12.68 -0.47
N LYS A 260 12.21 -11.83 -1.22
CA LYS A 260 11.62 -11.00 -2.29
C LYS A 260 10.98 -11.79 -3.42
N ASP A 261 11.46 -13.01 -3.69
CA ASP A 261 11.09 -13.77 -4.88
C ASP A 261 10.50 -15.16 -4.54
N ASP A 262 10.69 -15.65 -3.32
CA ASP A 262 10.17 -16.94 -2.85
C ASP A 262 8.92 -16.78 -1.99
N TYR A 263 7.86 -17.47 -2.41
CA TYR A 263 6.60 -17.52 -1.70
C TYR A 263 6.01 -18.95 -1.68
N ILE A 264 5.14 -19.18 -0.70
CA ILE A 264 4.28 -20.37 -0.64
C ILE A 264 2.84 -19.89 -0.71
N LEU A 265 2.07 -20.39 -1.68
CA LEU A 265 0.61 -20.28 -1.71
C LEU A 265 0.01 -21.65 -1.39
N SER A 266 -0.88 -21.68 -0.41
CA SER A 266 -1.56 -22.87 0.06
C SER A 266 -3.07 -22.62 0.04
N ARG A 267 -3.81 -23.36 -0.80
CA ARG A 267 -5.26 -23.23 -0.88
C ARG A 267 -5.95 -24.18 0.10
N VAL A 268 -7.18 -23.87 0.45
CA VAL A 268 -7.98 -24.70 1.34
C VAL A 268 -8.21 -26.08 0.72
N GLN A 269 -7.95 -27.13 1.51
CA GLN A 269 -8.23 -28.52 1.15
C GLN A 269 -9.50 -29.03 1.86
N ASN A 270 -9.69 -28.66 3.13
CA ASN A 270 -10.91 -28.94 3.88
C ASN A 270 -11.75 -27.67 4.04
N GLU A 271 -12.68 -27.46 3.13
CA GLU A 271 -13.51 -26.25 3.06
C GLU A 271 -14.29 -25.98 4.34
N LYS A 272 -14.71 -27.04 5.07
CA LYS A 272 -15.47 -26.94 6.34
C LYS A 272 -14.65 -26.37 7.50
N GLN A 273 -13.33 -26.33 7.38
CA GLN A 273 -12.40 -25.87 8.41
C GLN A 273 -11.55 -24.70 7.91
N ALA A 274 -12.03 -23.93 6.94
CA ALA A 274 -11.21 -22.91 6.28
C ALA A 274 -10.81 -21.77 7.23
N ILE A 275 -11.75 -21.29 8.04
CA ILE A 275 -11.57 -20.13 8.94
C ILE A 275 -11.85 -20.56 10.38
N ASN A 276 -11.05 -20.08 11.34
CA ASN A 276 -11.24 -20.39 12.75
C ASN A 276 -11.86 -19.18 13.48
N TYR A 277 -13.04 -19.38 14.09
CA TYR A 277 -13.81 -18.31 14.74
C TYR A 277 -13.67 -18.26 16.26
N TYR A 278 -12.74 -19.03 16.83
CA TYR A 278 -12.63 -19.15 18.29
C TYR A 278 -12.29 -17.80 18.92
N SER A 279 -13.00 -17.43 19.97
CA SER A 279 -12.94 -16.10 20.59
C SER A 279 -11.59 -15.68 21.17
N ARG A 280 -10.67 -16.62 21.39
CA ARG A 280 -9.31 -16.33 21.88
C ARG A 280 -8.29 -16.21 20.75
N TYR A 281 -8.74 -16.36 19.51
CA TYR A 281 -7.88 -16.41 18.35
C TYR A 281 -8.02 -15.07 17.61
N GLY A 282 -6.92 -14.58 17.07
CA GLY A 282 -6.93 -13.52 16.08
C GLY A 282 -7.29 -14.06 14.70
N PRO A 283 -6.76 -13.45 13.63
CA PRO A 283 -7.01 -13.90 12.26
C PRO A 283 -6.38 -15.28 12.01
N SER A 284 -7.17 -16.33 12.17
CA SER A 284 -6.71 -17.71 12.12
C SER A 284 -7.40 -18.51 11.02
N PHE A 285 -6.62 -19.35 10.35
CA PHE A 285 -7.00 -20.12 9.17
C PHE A 285 -6.73 -21.59 9.39
N GLY A 286 -7.69 -22.43 9.03
CA GLY A 286 -7.54 -23.87 9.18
C GLY A 286 -7.79 -24.33 10.62
N ASN A 287 -7.76 -25.65 10.79
CA ASN A 287 -7.70 -26.27 12.11
C ASN A 287 -6.26 -26.27 12.70
N GLY A 288 -5.44 -25.28 12.37
CA GLY A 288 -4.05 -25.21 12.79
C GLY A 288 -3.06 -24.64 11.75
N ASP A 289 -3.51 -24.41 10.52
CA ASP A 289 -2.64 -24.05 9.39
C ASP A 289 -1.98 -22.68 9.52
N LEU A 290 -2.70 -21.70 10.07
CA LEU A 290 -2.15 -20.46 10.59
C LEU A 290 -2.96 -20.05 11.82
N VAL A 291 -2.38 -20.17 13.01
CA VAL A 291 -3.05 -19.85 14.27
C VAL A 291 -2.37 -18.69 14.96
N ILE A 292 -3.18 -17.63 15.15
CA ILE A 292 -2.82 -16.44 15.89
C ILE A 292 -3.58 -16.49 17.19
N TYR A 293 -2.87 -16.75 18.29
CA TYR A 293 -3.48 -17.12 19.55
C TYR A 293 -2.84 -16.32 20.69
N GLY A 294 -3.67 -15.61 21.45
CA GLY A 294 -3.21 -14.73 22.53
C GLY A 294 -2.62 -15.45 23.73
N GLY A 295 -2.66 -16.80 23.79
CA GLY A 295 -2.12 -17.54 24.93
C GLY A 295 -2.78 -17.20 26.26
N TYR A 296 -2.04 -17.38 27.36
CA TYR A 296 -2.45 -16.94 28.69
C TYR A 296 -2.28 -15.43 28.91
N GLU A 297 -1.43 -14.79 28.12
CA GLU A 297 -1.12 -13.36 28.21
C GLU A 297 -2.08 -12.50 27.39
N HIS A 298 -3.02 -13.12 26.69
CA HIS A 298 -4.00 -12.48 25.80
C HIS A 298 -3.39 -11.57 24.73
N SER A 299 -2.13 -11.79 24.35
CA SER A 299 -1.40 -11.01 23.33
C SER A 299 -0.74 -11.92 22.30
N PHE A 300 -0.81 -11.53 21.02
CA PHE A 300 -0.17 -12.23 19.92
C PHE A 300 1.34 -11.97 19.84
N GLU A 301 1.86 -11.03 20.63
CA GLU A 301 3.31 -10.78 20.73
C GLU A 301 4.03 -11.90 21.49
N ASN A 302 3.28 -12.74 22.21
CA ASN A 302 3.83 -13.88 22.93
C ASN A 302 4.23 -15.01 21.98
N TYR A 303 4.94 -16.00 22.53
CA TYR A 303 5.41 -17.16 21.79
C TYR A 303 4.36 -18.28 21.76
N ALA A 304 3.10 -17.95 21.43
CA ALA A 304 1.99 -18.92 21.40
C ALA A 304 1.44 -19.21 19.99
N ASN A 305 1.75 -18.38 18.98
CA ASN A 305 1.28 -18.55 17.60
C ASN A 305 1.98 -19.72 16.91
N TYR A 306 1.32 -20.39 15.95
CA TYR A 306 1.90 -21.55 15.26
C TYR A 306 1.27 -21.83 13.89
N CYS A 307 1.95 -22.65 13.08
CA CYS A 307 1.45 -23.14 11.79
C CYS A 307 1.63 -24.67 11.69
N LYS A 308 0.57 -25.39 11.31
CA LYS A 308 0.56 -26.85 11.10
C LYS A 308 -0.26 -27.21 9.86
N LYS A 309 0.29 -27.99 8.94
CA LYS A 309 -0.47 -28.42 7.76
C LYS A 309 -1.57 -29.41 8.15
N LEU A 310 -2.84 -29.00 8.07
CA LEU A 310 -4.00 -29.81 8.43
C LEU A 310 -5.15 -29.63 7.41
N SER A 311 -5.68 -28.41 7.28
CA SER A 311 -6.85 -28.09 6.46
C SER A 311 -6.50 -27.43 5.12
N TYR A 312 -5.24 -27.03 4.91
CA TYR A 312 -4.74 -26.40 3.68
C TYR A 312 -3.72 -27.29 2.97
N GLU A 313 -3.55 -27.13 1.66
CA GLU A 313 -2.76 -28.03 0.79
C GLU A 313 -1.28 -28.15 1.20
N LYS A 314 -0.67 -27.05 1.62
CA LYS A 314 0.77 -26.91 1.90
C LYS A 314 1.04 -26.30 3.27
N GLN A 315 2.14 -26.74 3.87
CA GLN A 315 2.72 -26.09 5.04
C GLN A 315 3.35 -24.75 4.60
N ILE A 316 3.01 -23.66 5.30
CA ILE A 316 3.52 -22.31 4.96
C ILE A 316 4.77 -21.91 5.73
N ARG A 317 5.16 -22.67 6.75
CA ARG A 317 6.31 -22.39 7.60
C ARG A 317 7.23 -23.61 7.67
N GLN A 318 8.53 -23.43 7.47
CA GLN A 318 9.48 -24.55 7.52
C GLN A 318 9.63 -25.13 8.93
N SER A 319 9.62 -24.27 9.95
CA SER A 319 9.64 -24.71 11.35
C SER A 319 8.21 -24.97 11.87
N ALA A 320 8.07 -26.01 12.69
CA ALA A 320 6.88 -26.30 13.47
C ALA A 320 6.85 -25.54 14.82
N ASP A 321 7.91 -24.80 15.11
CA ASP A 321 8.03 -24.01 16.34
C ASP A 321 6.99 -22.91 16.37
N LYS A 322 6.64 -22.52 17.59
CA LYS A 322 5.80 -21.37 17.83
C LYS A 322 6.53 -20.08 17.41
N PHE A 323 5.81 -18.97 17.37
CA PHE A 323 6.41 -17.67 17.06
C PHE A 323 5.68 -16.52 17.75
N SER A 324 6.41 -15.42 17.87
CA SER A 324 5.91 -14.11 18.26
C SER A 324 5.65 -13.25 17.02
N ILE A 325 4.65 -12.37 17.11
CA ILE A 325 4.36 -11.38 16.06
C ILE A 325 5.11 -10.08 16.38
N GLU A 326 5.72 -9.47 15.35
CA GLU A 326 6.28 -8.11 15.43
C GLU A 326 5.21 -7.06 15.11
N ASP A 327 4.44 -7.28 14.03
CA ASP A 327 3.27 -6.49 13.69
C ASP A 327 2.34 -7.33 12.80
N TYR A 328 1.06 -6.96 12.71
CA TYR A 328 0.12 -7.54 11.76
C TYR A 328 -0.85 -6.50 11.23
N GLU A 329 -1.34 -6.71 10.02
CA GLU A 329 -2.31 -5.82 9.38
C GLU A 329 -3.44 -6.64 8.77
N VAL A 330 -4.67 -6.13 8.91
CA VAL A 330 -5.87 -6.69 8.26
C VAL A 330 -6.43 -5.65 7.31
N PHE A 331 -6.57 -6.03 6.05
CA PHE A 331 -7.13 -5.20 4.99
C PHE A 331 -8.50 -5.75 4.58
N GLN A 332 -9.51 -4.88 4.51
CA GLN A 332 -10.75 -5.21 3.81
C GLN A 332 -10.58 -4.87 2.33
N ILE A 333 -10.87 -5.83 1.45
CA ILE A 333 -10.68 -5.65 0.01
C ILE A 333 -11.97 -5.29 -0.71
N LYS A 334 -11.88 -4.32 -1.61
CA LYS A 334 -12.95 -3.99 -2.57
C LYS A 334 -12.48 -4.34 -3.97
N LYS A 335 -13.26 -5.18 -4.66
CA LYS A 335 -12.99 -5.64 -6.02
C LYS A 335 -13.69 -4.71 -7.02
N PHE A 336 -13.00 -4.36 -8.09
CA PHE A 336 -13.52 -3.58 -9.22
C PHE A 336 -13.30 -4.36 -10.52
N SER A 337 -14.36 -4.55 -11.29
CA SER A 337 -14.33 -5.16 -12.61
C SER A 337 -14.14 -4.11 -13.70
N PHE A 338 -13.54 -4.49 -14.82
CA PHE A 338 -13.42 -3.63 -16.01
C PHE A 338 -14.76 -3.15 -16.58
N ASN A 339 -15.86 -3.84 -16.28
CA ASN A 339 -17.19 -3.51 -16.80
C ASN A 339 -17.99 -2.59 -15.86
N ASP A 340 -17.50 -2.30 -14.65
CA ASP A 340 -18.19 -1.42 -13.71
C ASP A 340 -18.05 0.04 -14.15
N ASN A 341 -19.02 0.92 -13.85
CA ASN A 341 -19.03 2.32 -14.31
C ASN A 341 -17.90 3.14 -13.65
N ILE A 342 -16.71 3.15 -14.27
CA ILE A 342 -15.46 3.63 -13.67
C ILE A 342 -15.47 5.13 -13.32
N HIS A 343 -16.29 5.93 -14.00
CA HIS A 343 -16.46 7.35 -13.68
C HIS A 343 -16.94 7.61 -12.24
N GLU A 344 -17.67 6.68 -11.62
CA GLU A 344 -18.13 6.80 -10.23
C GLU A 344 -17.05 6.43 -9.21
N ILE A 345 -16.14 5.51 -9.58
CA ILE A 345 -15.00 5.08 -8.74
C ILE A 345 -13.97 6.21 -8.61
N ILE A 346 -13.66 6.89 -9.73
CA ILE A 346 -12.65 7.97 -9.77
C ILE A 346 -13.15 9.25 -9.09
N SER A 347 -14.47 9.48 -9.05
CA SER A 347 -15.06 10.70 -8.48
C SER A 347 -15.26 10.66 -6.95
N GLY A 348 -14.88 9.57 -6.28
CA GLY A 348 -14.98 9.45 -4.82
C GLY A 348 -16.41 9.47 -4.28
N LYS A 349 -17.41 9.16 -5.12
CA LYS A 349 -18.84 9.28 -4.77
C LYS A 349 -19.40 8.17 -3.87
N PHE A 350 -18.56 7.25 -3.39
CA PHE A 350 -18.92 6.35 -2.29
C PHE A 350 -18.24 6.81 -1.00
N LYS A 351 -18.81 7.82 -0.36
CA LYS A 351 -18.88 7.81 1.11
C LYS A 351 -20.15 7.04 1.46
N LEU A 352 -19.99 5.99 2.25
CA LEU A 352 -21.08 5.30 2.94
C LEU A 352 -22.00 6.30 3.63
#